data_AF-A0A5B0R6D9-F1
#
_entry.id   AF-A0A5B0R6D9-F1
#
_cell.length_a   1.000
_cell.length_b   1.000
_cell.length_c   1.000
_cell.angle_alpha   90.00
_cell.angle_beta   90.00
_cell.angle_gamma   90.00
#
_symmetry.space_group_name_H-M   'P 1'
#
loop_
_entity.id
_entity.type
_entity.pdbx_description
1 polymer ?
#
loop_
_entity_poly.entity_id
_entity_poly.type
_entity_poly.pdbx_seq_one_letter_code
_entity_poly.pdbx_strand_id
1 'polypeptide(L)'
;MDPNNTPGEKEHWPQGDLVVQRFQSLINKCEPINNGDPYTGSRTIRKAFPIEQVNMQNDLLTELRSDHLPQLGRQITDLVPALDPARLKEDPGLQLQIVLGIQAELEQTLHQIQSALSILCPGPLPSEIIRTNDQHLKGLKSFRREGLHYRIIEEMLPDVICIFHQSETLILLMKLSTKKAPRHPGIALTRENIIEYESSALEGIRMGIQWLEGSEFDLVQYHWPNEIRGMDRDLEELSEVINGTAHLKKGSRMPGPLSDPAVQLSRSLLPILKLSRLFFNKLSNRAMNRKRLSLHSEMRSDQLDTLYELAGNVNCELSEVLNLLRTADRSDGRSARPACTRIVTALEAHFESALLLLHLYFLPLIPDTDGFPIQTYFKAWFATWHTQFGLVIQNFIDTAGLFDEDAL
;
A
#
# COMPACT_ATOMS: atom_id res chain seq x y z
N MET A 1 -7.51 40.30 24.79
CA MET A 1 -6.06 40.38 24.53
C MET A 1 -5.37 39.83 25.76
N ASP A 2 -4.57 38.78 25.61
CA ASP A 2 -3.86 38.20 26.74
C ASP A 2 -2.68 39.11 27.16
N PRO A 3 -2.54 39.44 28.46
CA PRO A 3 -1.55 40.40 28.94
C PRO A 3 -0.10 39.88 28.98
N ASN A 4 0.16 38.66 28.49
CA ASN A 4 1.47 37.99 28.56
C ASN A 4 2.26 37.97 27.24
N ASN A 5 1.87 38.74 26.21
CA ASN A 5 2.63 38.80 24.96
C ASN A 5 3.73 39.85 25.04
N THR A 6 4.98 39.43 24.81
CA THR A 6 6.13 40.34 24.86
C THR A 6 6.12 41.29 23.66
N PRO A 7 6.67 42.52 23.77
CA PRO A 7 6.62 43.51 22.69
C PRO A 7 7.22 43.03 21.36
N GLY A 8 8.25 42.17 21.40
CA GLY A 8 8.91 41.62 20.21
C GLY A 8 8.09 40.58 19.44
N GLU A 9 7.20 39.83 20.11
CA GLU A 9 6.31 38.87 19.43
C GLU A 9 5.32 39.58 18.49
N LYS A 10 4.94 40.82 18.81
CA LYS A 10 3.96 41.60 18.04
C LYS A 10 4.50 42.14 16.72
N GLU A 11 5.81 42.32 16.61
CA GLU A 11 6.46 42.85 15.41
C GLU A 11 6.35 41.86 14.24
N HIS A 12 6.38 40.56 14.53
CA HIS A 12 6.36 39.50 13.52
C HIS A 12 4.96 39.00 13.16
N TRP A 13 3.92 39.50 13.81
CA TRP A 13 2.53 39.09 13.57
C TRP A 13 2.06 39.19 12.12
N PRO A 14 2.37 40.26 11.36
CA PRO A 14 1.99 40.31 9.95
C PRO A 14 2.62 39.18 9.12
N GLN A 15 3.87 38.80 9.42
CA GLN A 15 4.56 37.71 8.75
C GLN A 15 3.99 36.35 9.17
N GLY A 16 3.75 36.15 10.47
CA GLY A 16 3.15 34.90 10.98
C GLY A 16 1.72 34.68 10.48
N ASP A 17 0.92 35.75 10.37
CA ASP A 17 -0.42 35.69 9.76
C ASP A 17 -0.37 35.27 8.30
N LEU A 18 0.62 35.78 7.55
CA LEU A 18 0.85 35.41 6.16
C LEU A 18 1.30 33.94 6.02
N VAL A 19 2.23 33.47 6.87
CA VAL A 19 2.67 32.07 6.92
C VAL A 19 1.48 31.14 7.16
N VAL A 20 0.66 31.46 8.16
CA VAL A 20 -0.54 30.68 8.48
C VAL A 20 -1.51 30.68 7.29
N GLN A 21 -1.78 31.83 6.68
CA GLN A 21 -2.66 31.92 5.51
C GLN A 21 -2.14 31.09 4.32
N ARG A 22 -0.83 31.08 4.09
CA ARG A 22 -0.18 30.31 3.01
C ARG A 22 -0.28 28.81 3.24
N PHE A 23 -0.10 28.32 4.47
CA PHE A 23 -0.36 26.91 4.78
C PHE A 23 -1.82 26.52 4.54
N GLN A 24 -2.78 27.35 5.00
CA GLN A 24 -4.19 27.13 4.71
C GLN A 24 -4.48 27.08 3.20
N SER A 25 -3.84 27.97 2.43
CA SER A 25 -3.96 27.95 0.97
C SER A 25 -3.36 26.70 0.33
N LEU A 26 -2.22 26.20 0.82
CA LEU A 26 -1.60 24.96 0.34
C LEU A 26 -2.50 23.76 0.61
N ILE A 27 -3.05 23.67 1.83
CA ILE A 27 -4.00 22.62 2.23
C ILE A 27 -5.20 22.60 1.28
N ASN A 28 -5.87 23.74 1.11
CA ASN A 28 -7.06 23.85 0.27
C ASN A 28 -6.81 23.49 -1.21
N LYS A 29 -5.57 23.65 -1.70
CA LYS A 29 -5.17 23.27 -3.06
C LYS A 29 -4.82 21.79 -3.18
N CYS A 30 -4.40 21.16 -2.08
CA CYS A 30 -4.05 19.75 -2.02
C CYS A 30 -5.25 18.86 -1.75
N GLU A 31 -6.27 19.35 -1.04
CA GLU A 31 -7.52 18.64 -0.86
C GLU A 31 -8.15 18.36 -2.23
N PRO A 32 -8.55 17.11 -2.52
CA PRO A 32 -9.25 16.82 -3.75
C PRO A 32 -10.49 17.69 -3.77
N ILE A 33 -10.68 18.46 -4.85
CA ILE A 33 -11.95 19.12 -5.10
C ILE A 33 -12.99 17.99 -5.01
N ASN A 34 -13.85 18.05 -4.00
CA ASN A 34 -15.07 17.26 -3.90
C ASN A 34 -15.95 17.62 -5.10
N ASN A 35 -15.54 17.17 -6.28
CA ASN A 35 -16.36 17.15 -7.46
C ASN A 35 -17.37 16.05 -7.18
N GLY A 36 -18.55 16.48 -6.76
CA GLY A 36 -19.69 15.60 -6.57
C GLY A 36 -19.86 14.69 -7.77
N ASP A 37 -20.16 13.44 -7.46
CA ASP A 37 -20.75 12.43 -8.34
C ASP A 37 -20.07 12.20 -9.72
N PRO A 38 -19.23 11.16 -9.87
CA PRO A 38 -18.64 10.79 -11.17
C PRO A 38 -19.64 10.16 -12.16
N TYR A 39 -20.89 9.91 -11.76
CA TYR A 39 -21.87 9.26 -12.62
C TYR A 39 -22.54 10.26 -13.57
N THR A 40 -21.83 10.73 -14.61
CA THR A 40 -22.43 11.16 -15.91
C THR A 40 -21.35 11.65 -16.89
N GLY A 41 -20.42 10.76 -17.27
CA GLY A 41 -19.48 11.01 -18.36
C GLY A 41 -19.60 9.95 -19.45
N SER A 42 -20.23 10.31 -20.57
CA SER A 42 -20.44 9.45 -21.74
C SER A 42 -19.16 8.74 -22.21
N ARG A 43 -19.28 7.42 -22.42
CA ARG A 43 -18.27 6.53 -23.04
C ARG A 43 -17.82 7.12 -24.37
N THR A 44 -16.66 7.78 -24.38
CA THR A 44 -15.92 7.96 -25.63
C THR A 44 -14.82 6.92 -25.60
N ILE A 45 -14.97 5.86 -26.40
CA ILE A 45 -13.92 4.89 -26.68
C ILE A 45 -12.74 5.73 -27.20
N ARG A 46 -11.74 5.97 -26.34
CA ARG A 46 -10.59 6.80 -26.68
C ARG A 46 -9.77 5.97 -27.66
N LYS A 47 -9.90 6.31 -28.96
CA LYS A 47 -9.09 5.76 -30.04
C LYS A 47 -7.61 5.90 -29.67
N ALA A 48 -6.79 4.97 -30.20
CA ALA A 48 -5.34 4.93 -30.05
C ALA A 48 -4.74 6.33 -29.91
N PHE A 49 -4.03 6.54 -28.80
CA PHE A 49 -3.38 7.81 -28.50
C PHE A 49 -2.42 8.17 -29.65
N PRO A 50 -2.44 9.40 -30.19
CA PRO A 50 -1.41 9.86 -31.10
C PRO A 50 -0.02 9.66 -30.46
N ILE A 51 0.99 9.28 -31.25
CA ILE A 51 2.36 9.03 -30.77
C ILE A 51 2.89 10.21 -29.96
N GLU A 52 2.56 11.43 -30.37
CA GLU A 52 2.92 12.67 -29.67
C GLU A 52 2.37 12.72 -28.24
N GLN A 53 1.15 12.23 -28.01
CA GLN A 53 0.54 12.19 -26.69
C GLN A 53 1.22 11.14 -25.78
N VAL A 54 1.62 10.00 -26.35
CA VAL A 54 2.34 8.95 -25.61
C VAL A 54 3.74 9.44 -25.20
N ASN A 55 4.45 10.15 -26.09
CA ASN A 55 5.75 10.73 -25.77
C ASN A 55 5.65 11.76 -24.65
N MET A 56 4.71 12.71 -24.77
CA MET A 56 4.43 13.70 -23.72
C MET A 56 4.15 13.04 -22.36
N GLN A 57 3.35 11.96 -22.33
CA GLN A 57 3.06 11.25 -21.08
C GLN A 57 4.29 10.54 -20.50
N ASN A 58 5.16 9.98 -21.33
CA ASN A 58 6.42 9.40 -20.85
C ASN A 58 7.39 10.46 -20.32
N ASP A 59 7.41 11.64 -20.94
CA ASP A 59 8.19 12.77 -20.45
C ASP A 59 7.70 13.20 -19.07
N LEU A 60 6.37 13.31 -18.87
CA LEU A 60 5.78 13.59 -17.55
C LEU A 60 6.13 12.52 -16.49
N LEU A 61 6.10 11.22 -16.84
CA LEU A 61 6.55 10.17 -15.91
C LEU A 61 8.01 10.35 -15.52
N THR A 62 8.85 10.74 -16.48
CA THR A 62 10.27 11.00 -16.26
C THR A 62 10.48 12.20 -15.35
N GLU A 63 9.79 13.31 -15.63
CA GLU A 63 9.85 14.54 -14.83
C GLU A 63 9.36 14.33 -13.40
N LEU A 64 8.23 13.62 -13.20
CA LEU A 64 7.75 13.24 -11.87
C LEU A 64 8.83 12.51 -11.07
N ARG A 65 9.48 11.53 -11.70
CA ARG A 65 10.52 10.71 -11.09
C ARG A 65 11.79 11.50 -10.78
N SER A 66 12.32 12.25 -11.75
CA SER A 66 13.67 12.83 -11.65
C SER A 66 13.71 14.23 -11.07
N ASP A 67 12.59 14.95 -11.09
CA ASP A 67 12.55 16.36 -10.67
C ASP A 67 11.50 16.62 -9.60
N HIS A 68 10.20 16.47 -9.92
CA HIS A 68 9.13 16.95 -9.05
C HIS A 68 9.06 16.22 -7.70
N LEU A 69 9.10 14.88 -7.67
CA LEU A 69 9.07 14.12 -6.41
C LEU A 69 10.34 14.34 -5.56
N PRO A 70 11.58 14.27 -6.12
CA PRO A 70 12.78 14.63 -5.38
C PRO A 70 12.79 16.08 -4.87
N GLN A 71 12.28 17.03 -5.67
CA GLN A 71 12.18 18.43 -5.28
C GLN A 71 11.24 18.63 -4.10
N LEU A 72 10.06 17.99 -4.13
CA LEU A 72 9.13 17.99 -2.99
C LEU A 72 9.81 17.46 -1.72
N GLY A 73 10.57 16.37 -1.83
CA GLY A 73 11.31 15.81 -0.72
C GLY A 73 12.31 16.80 -0.11
N ARG A 74 13.10 17.48 -0.96
CA ARG A 74 14.04 18.52 -0.50
C ARG A 74 13.31 19.68 0.20
N GLN A 75 12.23 20.18 -0.39
CA GLN A 75 11.45 21.29 0.17
C GLN A 75 10.87 20.93 1.55
N ILE A 76 10.40 19.69 1.73
CA ILE A 76 9.94 19.20 3.05
C ILE A 76 11.11 19.15 4.04
N THR A 77 12.24 18.57 3.64
CA THR A 77 13.44 18.49 4.49
C THR A 77 14.00 19.87 4.87
N ASP A 78 13.83 20.89 4.02
CA ASP A 78 14.25 22.26 4.31
C ASP A 78 13.22 23.00 5.19
N LEU A 79 11.93 22.69 5.04
CA LEU A 79 10.85 23.31 5.81
C LEU A 79 10.94 22.96 7.30
N VAL A 80 11.16 21.68 7.59
CA VAL A 80 11.04 21.14 8.95
C VAL A 80 12.04 21.76 9.94
N PRO A 81 13.33 21.96 9.59
CA PRO A 81 14.27 22.69 10.44
C PRO A 81 13.91 24.15 10.67
N ALA A 82 13.29 24.84 9.70
CA ALA A 82 12.84 26.22 9.87
C ALA A 82 11.67 26.34 10.87
N LEU A 83 10.96 25.23 11.09
CA LEU A 83 9.89 25.09 12.08
C LEU A 83 10.40 24.57 13.44
N ASP A 84 11.71 24.59 13.69
CA ASP A 84 12.24 24.24 15.00
C ASP A 84 11.86 25.30 16.06
N PRO A 85 11.22 24.92 17.19
CA PRO A 85 10.78 25.88 18.20
C PRO A 85 11.92 26.71 18.81
N ALA A 86 13.14 26.16 18.91
CA ALA A 86 14.28 26.89 19.43
C ALA A 86 14.73 27.97 18.44
N ARG A 87 14.79 27.65 17.14
CA ARG A 87 15.15 28.61 16.08
C ARG A 87 14.10 29.69 15.90
N LEU A 88 12.82 29.31 15.92
CA LEU A 88 11.69 30.25 15.85
C LEU A 88 11.67 31.21 17.04
N LYS A 89 12.16 30.79 18.21
CA LYS A 89 12.28 31.65 19.39
C LYS A 89 13.50 32.57 19.32
N GLU A 90 14.59 32.11 18.72
CA GLU A 90 15.84 32.87 18.57
C GLU A 90 15.70 34.02 17.58
N ASP A 91 15.18 33.74 16.38
CA ASP A 91 14.93 34.76 15.35
C ASP A 91 13.63 34.44 14.58
N PRO A 92 12.47 34.86 15.13
CA PRO A 92 11.18 34.59 14.50
C PRO A 92 11.08 35.19 13.09
N GLY A 93 11.59 36.40 12.87
CA GLY A 93 11.49 37.09 11.59
C GLY A 93 12.21 36.36 10.47
N LEU A 94 13.46 35.96 10.72
CA LEU A 94 14.24 35.19 9.74
C LEU A 94 13.60 33.84 9.44
N GLN A 95 13.19 33.08 10.46
CA GLN A 95 12.60 31.76 10.24
C GLN A 95 11.26 31.85 9.49
N LEU A 96 10.39 32.81 9.83
CA LEU A 96 9.15 33.03 9.10
C LEU A 96 9.41 33.43 7.64
N GLN A 97 10.44 34.23 7.37
CA GLN A 97 10.83 34.57 6.01
C GLN A 97 11.31 33.34 5.22
N ILE A 98 12.10 32.45 5.83
CA ILE A 98 12.53 31.19 5.22
C ILE A 98 11.30 30.32 4.90
N VAL A 99 10.39 30.16 5.86
CA VAL A 99 9.15 29.39 5.67
C VAL A 99 8.32 29.96 4.52
N LEU A 100 8.17 31.28 4.40
CA LEU A 100 7.45 31.91 3.30
C LEU A 100 8.08 31.62 1.93
N GLY A 101 9.42 31.60 1.85
CA GLY A 101 10.15 31.22 0.64
C GLY A 101 9.84 29.77 0.24
N ILE A 102 9.98 28.84 1.19
CA ILE A 102 9.72 27.42 0.95
C ILE A 102 8.25 27.16 0.58
N GLN A 103 7.30 27.85 1.22
CA GLN A 103 5.87 27.75 0.88
C GLN A 103 5.58 28.14 -0.57
N ALA A 104 6.25 29.16 -1.11
CA ALA A 104 6.08 29.57 -2.50
C ALA A 104 6.61 28.51 -3.49
N GLU A 105 7.74 27.89 -3.17
CA GLU A 105 8.31 26.81 -3.99
C GLU A 105 7.46 25.54 -3.92
N LEU A 106 6.99 25.16 -2.72
CA LEU A 106 6.08 24.03 -2.51
C LEU A 106 4.79 24.17 -3.32
N GLU A 107 4.21 25.38 -3.35
CA GLU A 107 2.99 25.66 -4.11
C GLU A 107 3.17 25.34 -5.60
N GLN A 108 4.31 25.72 -6.17
CA GLN A 108 4.64 25.43 -7.56
C GLN A 108 4.84 23.92 -7.79
N THR A 109 5.67 23.28 -6.96
CA THR A 109 5.98 21.85 -7.12
C THR A 109 4.75 20.96 -6.95
N LEU A 110 3.89 21.23 -5.97
CA LEU A 110 2.64 20.50 -5.77
C LEU A 110 1.69 20.69 -6.95
N HIS A 111 1.59 21.91 -7.49
CA HIS A 111 0.78 22.17 -8.67
C HIS A 111 1.28 21.38 -9.89
N GLN A 112 2.59 21.29 -10.10
CA GLN A 112 3.18 20.51 -11.19
C GLN A 112 2.90 19.01 -11.03
N ILE A 113 3.03 18.46 -9.81
CA ILE A 113 2.70 17.05 -9.52
C ILE A 113 1.22 16.77 -9.82
N GLN A 114 0.32 17.60 -9.31
CA GLN A 114 -1.12 17.46 -9.55
C GLN A 114 -1.48 17.58 -11.03
N SER A 115 -0.87 18.54 -11.75
CA SER A 115 -1.08 18.72 -13.18
C SER A 115 -0.62 17.49 -13.97
N ALA A 116 0.59 16.97 -13.71
CA ALA A 116 1.09 15.76 -14.34
C ALA A 116 0.16 14.57 -14.07
N LEU A 117 -0.30 14.38 -12.83
CA LEU A 117 -1.22 13.31 -12.48
C LEU A 117 -2.58 13.43 -13.16
N SER A 118 -3.12 14.64 -13.31
CA SER A 118 -4.38 14.87 -14.03
C SER A 118 -4.32 14.45 -15.50
N ILE A 119 -3.13 14.55 -16.12
CA ILE A 119 -2.88 14.16 -17.52
C ILE A 119 -2.61 12.66 -17.64
N LEU A 120 -1.86 12.09 -16.71
CA LEU A 120 -1.50 10.67 -16.70
C LEU A 120 -2.70 9.80 -16.31
N CYS A 121 -3.42 10.21 -15.28
CA CYS A 121 -4.53 9.48 -14.65
C CYS A 121 -5.84 10.29 -14.75
N PRO A 122 -6.35 10.58 -15.96
CA PRO A 122 -7.62 11.26 -16.09
C PRO A 122 -8.71 10.34 -15.51
N GLY A 123 -9.45 10.79 -14.49
CA GLY A 123 -10.55 10.01 -13.93
C GLY A 123 -11.68 9.77 -14.95
N PRO A 124 -12.66 8.87 -14.69
CA PRO A 124 -12.65 7.76 -13.72
C PRO A 124 -11.94 6.51 -14.27
N LEU A 125 -11.91 5.43 -13.47
CA LEU A 125 -11.23 4.16 -13.77
C LEU A 125 -11.40 3.73 -15.24
N PRO A 126 -10.31 3.38 -15.95
CA PRO A 126 -10.38 2.87 -17.30
C PRO A 126 -11.34 1.68 -17.36
N SER A 127 -12.21 1.67 -18.37
CA SER A 127 -13.13 0.55 -18.58
C SER A 127 -12.36 -0.77 -18.71
N GLU A 128 -12.99 -1.88 -18.34
CA GLU A 128 -12.44 -3.25 -18.44
C GLU A 128 -11.74 -3.56 -19.78
N ILE A 129 -12.27 -3.03 -20.88
CA ILE A 129 -11.72 -3.18 -22.24
C ILE A 129 -10.32 -2.55 -22.37
N ILE A 130 -10.05 -1.46 -21.66
CA ILE A 130 -8.75 -0.78 -21.67
C ILE A 130 -7.74 -1.59 -20.85
N ARG A 131 -8.14 -2.09 -19.67
CA ARG A 131 -7.28 -2.93 -18.82
C ARG A 131 -6.85 -4.22 -19.53
N THR A 132 -7.74 -4.76 -20.37
CA THR A 132 -7.54 -6.02 -21.09
C THR A 132 -6.89 -5.87 -22.48
N ASN A 133 -6.41 -4.68 -22.84
CA ASN A 133 -5.73 -4.43 -24.13
C ASN A 133 -4.66 -3.33 -24.05
N ASP A 134 -3.89 -3.27 -22.96
CA ASP A 134 -2.89 -2.22 -22.72
C ASP A 134 -1.43 -2.70 -22.67
N GLN A 135 -1.14 -3.95 -23.07
CA GLN A 135 0.21 -4.53 -22.93
C GLN A 135 1.30 -3.69 -23.60
N HIS A 136 0.96 -3.07 -24.74
CA HIS A 136 1.84 -2.22 -25.54
C HIS A 136 2.15 -0.85 -24.92
N LEU A 137 1.41 -0.42 -23.88
CA LEU A 137 1.53 0.90 -23.26
C LEU A 137 2.68 1.02 -22.26
N LYS A 138 3.35 -0.09 -21.88
CA LYS A 138 4.54 -0.11 -21.00
C LYS A 138 4.33 0.70 -19.70
N GLY A 139 5.03 1.82 -19.52
CA GLY A 139 4.90 2.71 -18.36
C GLY A 139 3.49 3.30 -18.16
N LEU A 140 2.69 3.32 -19.23
CA LEU A 140 1.34 3.89 -19.26
C LEU A 140 0.23 2.84 -19.15
N LYS A 141 0.56 1.59 -18.79
CA LYS A 141 -0.46 0.60 -18.39
C LYS A 141 -1.33 1.14 -17.27
N SER A 142 -2.61 0.76 -17.26
CA SER A 142 -3.55 1.19 -16.22
C SER A 142 -3.07 0.82 -14.83
N PHE A 143 -2.55 -0.40 -14.64
CA PHE A 143 -1.93 -0.89 -13.40
C PHE A 143 -0.89 0.09 -12.84
N ARG A 144 0.05 0.55 -13.69
CA ARG A 144 1.12 1.45 -13.24
C ARG A 144 0.59 2.84 -12.91
N ARG A 145 -0.35 3.35 -13.71
CA ARG A 145 -0.93 4.69 -13.53
C ARG A 145 -1.80 4.78 -12.29
N GLU A 146 -2.67 3.80 -12.08
CA GLU A 146 -3.52 3.72 -10.89
C GLU A 146 -2.70 3.52 -9.63
N GLY A 147 -1.72 2.62 -9.65
CA GLY A 147 -0.81 2.47 -8.54
C GLY A 147 -0.04 3.77 -8.24
N LEU A 148 0.44 4.49 -9.27
CA LEU A 148 1.11 5.78 -9.09
C LEU A 148 0.18 6.81 -8.45
N HIS A 149 -1.06 6.91 -8.95
CA HIS A 149 -2.07 7.78 -8.38
C HIS A 149 -2.31 7.46 -6.91
N TYR A 150 -2.50 6.18 -6.57
CA TYR A 150 -2.68 5.72 -5.19
C TYR A 150 -1.49 6.11 -4.30
N ARG A 151 -0.25 5.82 -4.73
CA ARG A 151 0.96 6.16 -3.95
C ARG A 151 1.08 7.66 -3.67
N ILE A 152 0.76 8.50 -4.66
CA ILE A 152 0.95 9.94 -4.50
C ILE A 152 -0.24 10.58 -3.78
N ILE A 153 -1.47 10.30 -4.20
CA ILE A 153 -2.67 10.99 -3.73
C ILE A 153 -3.22 10.38 -2.43
N GLU A 154 -3.22 9.06 -2.31
CA GLU A 154 -3.84 8.36 -1.16
C GLU A 154 -2.84 8.07 -0.03
N GLU A 155 -1.55 7.92 -0.34
CA GLU A 155 -0.52 7.64 0.68
C GLU A 155 0.34 8.87 1.02
N MET A 156 1.03 9.47 0.04
CA MET A 156 2.01 10.53 0.29
C MET A 156 1.38 11.90 0.61
N LEU A 157 0.40 12.35 -0.18
CA LEU A 157 -0.17 13.69 -0.07
C LEU A 157 -0.87 13.96 1.27
N PRO A 158 -1.60 13.01 1.89
CA PRO A 158 -2.19 13.19 3.21
C PRO A 158 -1.14 13.53 4.28
N ASP A 159 0.03 12.89 4.25
CA ASP A 159 1.11 13.20 5.19
C ASP A 159 1.66 14.62 4.98
N VAL A 160 1.82 15.06 3.72
CA VAL A 160 2.23 16.45 3.41
C VAL A 160 1.20 17.45 3.91
N ILE A 161 -0.10 17.18 3.72
CA ILE A 161 -1.19 18.01 4.26
C ILE A 161 -1.13 18.06 5.79
N CYS A 162 -0.86 16.92 6.45
CA CYS A 162 -0.66 16.86 7.90
C CYS A 162 0.53 17.72 8.36
N ILE A 163 1.65 17.73 7.63
CA ILE A 163 2.78 18.64 7.92
C ILE A 163 2.29 20.08 7.90
N PHE A 164 1.51 20.50 6.90
CA PHE A 164 1.01 21.88 6.81
C PHE A 164 0.08 22.25 7.96
N HIS A 165 -0.86 21.36 8.35
CA HIS A 165 -1.74 21.58 9.50
C HIS A 165 -0.97 21.71 10.82
N GLN A 166 0.01 20.84 11.04
CA GLN A 166 0.83 20.91 12.26
C GLN A 166 1.74 22.13 12.25
N SER A 167 2.27 22.54 11.09
CA SER A 167 3.07 23.75 10.92
C SER A 167 2.27 25.00 11.25
N GLU A 168 1.05 25.12 10.72
CA GLU A 168 0.12 26.19 11.08
C GLU A 168 -0.12 26.21 12.60
N THR A 169 -0.46 25.06 13.17
CA THR A 169 -0.73 24.91 14.61
C THR A 169 0.47 25.36 15.45
N LEU A 170 1.68 25.03 15.02
CA LEU A 170 2.91 25.40 15.72
C LEU A 170 3.11 26.93 15.74
N ILE A 171 2.94 27.61 14.60
CA ILE A 171 3.06 29.08 14.52
C ILE A 171 2.07 29.76 15.46
N LEU A 172 0.84 29.24 15.54
CA LEU A 172 -0.18 29.74 16.46
C LEU A 172 0.19 29.51 17.94
N LEU A 173 0.65 28.30 18.29
CA LEU A 173 1.08 27.96 19.66
C LEU A 173 2.29 28.79 20.13
N MET A 174 3.18 29.11 19.19
CA MET A 174 4.33 30.00 19.41
C MET A 174 3.94 31.49 19.50
N LYS A 175 2.64 31.82 19.33
CA LYS A 175 2.10 33.19 19.41
C LYS A 175 2.69 34.16 18.38
N LEU A 176 3.17 33.64 17.25
CA LEU A 176 3.75 34.41 16.17
C LEU A 176 2.71 34.98 15.19
N SER A 177 1.42 34.70 15.43
CA SER A 177 0.29 35.17 14.63
C SER A 177 -0.76 35.84 15.53
N THR A 178 -1.58 36.71 14.95
CA THR A 178 -2.73 37.34 15.62
C THR A 178 -3.87 36.35 15.88
N LYS A 179 -3.91 35.23 15.15
CA LYS A 179 -4.93 34.18 15.30
C LYS A 179 -4.73 33.39 16.61
N LYS A 180 -5.81 32.86 17.14
CA LYS A 180 -5.78 32.10 18.40
C LYS A 180 -5.28 30.68 18.17
N ALA A 181 -4.39 30.23 19.05
CA ALA A 181 -3.95 28.85 19.09
C ALA A 181 -5.08 27.88 19.48
N PRO A 182 -5.06 26.64 18.94
CA PRO A 182 -5.89 25.56 19.46
C PRO A 182 -5.56 25.28 20.93
N ARG A 183 -6.52 24.74 21.70
CA ARG A 183 -6.29 24.42 23.13
C ARG A 183 -5.33 23.24 23.33
N HIS A 184 -5.25 22.33 22.36
CA HIS A 184 -4.40 21.14 22.32
C HIS A 184 -4.15 20.78 20.84
N PRO A 185 -3.02 20.16 20.47
CA PRO A 185 -1.89 19.72 21.29
C PRO A 185 -0.91 20.85 21.72
N GLY A 186 0.08 20.53 22.55
CA GLY A 186 1.14 21.46 22.96
C GLY A 186 2.36 21.45 22.02
N ILE A 187 3.23 22.46 22.12
CA ILE A 187 4.36 22.71 21.18
C ILE A 187 5.22 21.47 20.93
N ALA A 188 5.63 20.75 21.98
CA ALA A 188 6.51 19.58 21.85
C ALA A 188 5.86 18.45 21.04
N LEU A 189 4.58 18.15 21.32
CA LEU A 189 3.83 17.11 20.60
C LEU A 189 3.56 17.54 19.15
N THR A 190 3.23 18.81 18.91
CA THR A 190 3.10 19.34 17.54
C THR A 190 4.41 19.19 16.76
N ARG A 191 5.55 19.46 17.40
CA ARG A 191 6.86 19.30 16.76
C ARG A 191 7.18 17.84 16.45
N GLU A 192 6.90 16.93 17.38
CA GLU A 192 7.04 15.49 17.18
C GLU A 192 6.19 15.00 16.00
N ASN A 193 4.93 15.40 15.94
CA ASN A 193 4.03 15.08 14.81
C ASN A 193 4.60 15.58 13.46
N ILE A 194 5.17 16.79 13.41
CA ILE A 194 5.80 17.30 12.17
C ILE A 194 6.93 16.37 11.70
N ILE A 195 7.76 15.88 12.62
CA ILE A 195 8.90 14.98 12.29
C ILE A 195 8.39 13.60 11.85
N GLU A 196 7.34 13.10 12.51
CA GLU A 196 6.71 11.83 12.13
C GLU A 196 6.12 11.92 10.73
N TYR A 197 5.30 12.96 10.44
CA TYR A 197 4.73 13.16 9.11
C TYR A 197 5.78 13.48 8.05
N GLU A 198 6.87 14.18 8.39
CA GLU A 198 8.03 14.32 7.49
C GLU A 198 8.57 12.95 7.09
N SER A 199 8.82 12.08 8.07
CA SER A 199 9.37 10.74 7.83
C SER A 199 8.43 9.92 6.94
N SER A 200 7.12 9.96 7.21
CA SER A 200 6.10 9.27 6.42
C SER A 200 5.97 9.85 5.00
N ALA A 201 5.96 11.18 4.84
CA ALA A 201 5.89 11.83 3.54
C ALA A 201 7.13 11.52 2.68
N LEU A 202 8.34 11.56 3.26
CA LEU A 202 9.58 11.19 2.56
C LEU A 202 9.60 9.72 2.15
N GLU A 203 9.05 8.83 2.98
CA GLU A 203 8.85 7.43 2.65
C GLU A 203 7.85 7.26 1.49
N GLY A 204 6.72 7.98 1.51
CA GLY A 204 5.74 8.02 0.43
C GLY A 204 6.34 8.51 -0.90
N ILE A 205 7.16 9.56 -0.86
CA ILE A 205 7.92 10.07 -2.03
C ILE A 205 8.85 8.97 -2.55
N ARG A 206 9.61 8.32 -1.67
CA ARG A 206 10.52 7.23 -2.03
C ARG A 206 9.77 6.08 -2.68
N MET A 207 8.61 5.71 -2.15
CA MET A 207 7.74 4.67 -2.69
C MET A 207 7.15 5.05 -4.06
N GLY A 208 6.72 6.30 -4.25
CA GLY A 208 6.27 6.82 -5.54
C GLY A 208 7.37 6.76 -6.61
N ILE A 209 8.60 7.13 -6.26
CA ILE A 209 9.77 7.00 -7.15
C ILE A 209 10.04 5.52 -7.46
N GLN A 210 10.03 4.65 -6.46
CA GLN A 210 10.19 3.20 -6.68
C GLN A 210 9.09 2.62 -7.56
N TRP A 211 7.86 3.11 -7.48
CA TRP A 211 6.77 2.69 -8.34
C TRP A 211 7.00 3.09 -9.80
N LEU A 212 7.59 4.25 -10.04
CA LEU A 212 7.97 4.70 -11.39
C LEU A 212 9.13 3.89 -11.97
N GLU A 213 10.08 3.48 -11.14
CA GLU A 213 11.31 2.77 -11.56
C GLU A 213 11.22 1.25 -11.51
N GLY A 214 10.32 0.69 -10.72
CA GLY A 214 10.26 -0.73 -10.42
C GLY A 214 9.86 -1.56 -11.63
N SER A 215 10.43 -2.76 -11.76
CA SER A 215 9.93 -3.74 -12.72
C SER A 215 8.50 -4.13 -12.35
N GLU A 216 7.68 -4.50 -13.33
CA GLU A 216 6.32 -5.00 -13.04
C GLU A 216 6.32 -6.17 -12.06
N PHE A 217 7.38 -6.99 -12.04
CA PHE A 217 7.53 -8.04 -11.04
C PHE A 217 7.74 -7.49 -9.61
N ASP A 218 8.56 -6.46 -9.45
CA ASP A 218 8.76 -5.79 -8.16
C ASP A 218 7.45 -5.15 -7.68
N LEU A 219 6.69 -4.55 -8.60
CA LEU A 219 5.43 -3.88 -8.27
C LEU A 219 4.37 -4.88 -7.80
N VAL A 220 4.19 -6.02 -8.48
CA VAL A 220 3.21 -7.04 -8.04
C VAL A 220 3.59 -7.66 -6.69
N GLN A 221 4.87 -7.69 -6.34
CA GLN A 221 5.35 -8.21 -5.06
C GLN A 221 5.30 -7.20 -3.91
N TYR A 222 4.92 -5.95 -4.18
CA TYR A 222 5.09 -4.85 -3.24
C TYR A 222 4.46 -5.10 -1.86
N HIS A 223 3.22 -5.60 -1.82
CA HIS A 223 2.52 -5.86 -0.55
C HIS A 223 2.82 -7.23 0.06
N TRP A 224 3.45 -8.14 -0.68
CA TRP A 224 3.65 -9.51 -0.23
C TRP A 224 4.37 -9.65 1.12
N PRO A 225 5.40 -8.84 1.45
CA PRO A 225 6.03 -8.92 2.78
C PRO A 225 5.07 -8.66 3.94
N ASN A 226 4.07 -7.80 3.75
CA ASN A 226 3.06 -7.52 4.77
C ASN A 226 2.12 -8.71 4.93
N GLU A 227 1.68 -9.28 3.81
CA GLU A 227 0.79 -10.45 3.79
C GLU A 227 1.47 -11.71 4.32
N ILE A 228 2.77 -11.91 4.06
CA ILE A 228 3.58 -12.99 4.65
C ILE A 228 3.58 -12.86 6.18
N ARG A 229 3.75 -11.64 6.72
CA ARG A 229 3.65 -11.42 8.17
C ARG A 229 2.25 -11.71 8.71
N GLY A 230 1.21 -11.49 7.92
CA GLY A 230 -0.15 -11.93 8.26
C GLY A 230 -0.25 -13.45 8.34
N MET A 231 0.30 -14.17 7.36
CA MET A 231 0.33 -15.64 7.36
C MET A 231 1.15 -16.20 8.52
N ASP A 232 2.21 -15.50 8.94
CA ASP A 232 2.97 -15.87 10.15
C ASP A 232 2.11 -15.77 11.40
N ARG A 233 1.30 -14.69 11.54
CA ARG A 233 0.34 -14.56 12.64
C ARG A 233 -0.72 -15.67 12.60
N ASP A 234 -1.27 -15.96 11.43
CA ASP A 234 -2.27 -17.02 11.27
C ASP A 234 -1.70 -18.41 11.61
N LEU A 235 -0.42 -18.65 11.30
CA LEU A 235 0.28 -19.88 11.69
C LEU A 235 0.51 -19.99 13.20
N GLU A 236 0.89 -18.89 13.85
CA GLU A 236 1.01 -18.82 15.31
C GLU A 236 -0.34 -19.08 15.97
N GLU A 237 -1.39 -18.43 15.49
CA GLU A 237 -2.75 -18.59 16.00
C GLU A 237 -3.28 -20.02 15.79
N LEU A 238 -3.11 -20.59 14.60
CA LEU A 238 -3.50 -21.98 14.35
C LEU A 238 -2.76 -22.94 15.28
N SER A 239 -1.48 -22.71 15.55
CA SER A 239 -0.68 -23.54 16.46
C SER A 239 -1.27 -23.51 17.89
N GLU A 240 -1.75 -22.36 18.34
CA GLU A 240 -2.39 -22.22 19.65
C GLU A 240 -3.78 -22.86 19.71
N VAL A 241 -4.52 -22.81 18.60
CA VAL A 241 -5.81 -23.52 18.46
C VAL A 241 -5.57 -25.02 18.59
N ILE A 242 -4.59 -25.56 17.87
CA ILE A 242 -4.23 -26.99 17.89
C ILE A 242 -3.73 -27.43 19.27
N ASN A 243 -2.97 -26.59 19.97
CA ASN A 243 -2.43 -26.89 21.30
C ASN A 243 -3.46 -26.64 22.43
N GLY A 244 -4.65 -26.15 22.09
CA GLY A 244 -5.69 -25.84 23.08
C GLY A 244 -5.35 -24.63 23.97
N THR A 245 -4.37 -23.80 23.62
CA THR A 245 -3.94 -22.64 24.42
C THR A 245 -4.58 -21.32 23.98
N ALA A 246 -5.24 -21.28 22.81
CA ALA A 246 -5.83 -20.06 22.26
C ALA A 246 -6.87 -19.38 23.18
N HIS A 247 -7.56 -20.13 24.05
CA HIS A 247 -8.53 -19.59 25.02
C HIS A 247 -7.87 -18.87 26.21
N LEU A 248 -6.59 -19.11 26.46
CA LEU A 248 -5.85 -18.50 27.57
C LEU A 248 -5.35 -17.08 27.24
N LYS A 249 -5.44 -16.65 25.98
CA LYS A 249 -4.98 -15.32 25.55
C LYS A 249 -5.91 -14.22 26.06
N LYS A 250 -5.30 -13.12 26.51
CA LYS A 250 -6.03 -11.90 26.86
C LYS A 250 -6.80 -11.38 25.65
N GLY A 251 -8.12 -11.22 25.79
CA GLY A 251 -9.00 -10.80 24.69
C GLY A 251 -9.46 -11.93 23.77
N SER A 252 -9.17 -13.20 24.11
CA SER A 252 -9.66 -14.34 23.33
C SER A 252 -11.19 -14.44 23.37
N ARG A 253 -11.78 -14.72 22.21
CA ARG A 253 -13.22 -15.03 22.07
C ARG A 253 -13.52 -16.53 22.21
N MET A 254 -12.50 -17.33 22.56
CA MET A 254 -12.61 -18.76 22.79
C MET A 254 -12.93 -19.03 24.28
N PRO A 255 -14.04 -19.71 24.62
CA PRO A 255 -14.44 -20.06 25.97
C PRO A 255 -13.68 -21.28 26.49
N GLY A 256 -13.02 -22.05 25.62
CA GLY A 256 -12.28 -23.26 25.98
C GLY A 256 -11.53 -23.86 24.77
N PRO A 257 -10.83 -25.00 24.98
CA PRO A 257 -10.21 -25.76 23.92
C PRO A 257 -11.25 -26.36 22.95
N LEU A 258 -10.82 -26.69 21.74
CA LEU A 258 -11.64 -27.36 20.73
C LEU A 258 -11.79 -28.87 21.02
N SER A 259 -12.82 -29.49 20.45
CA SER A 259 -13.00 -30.94 20.41
C SER A 259 -11.90 -31.63 19.59
N ASP A 260 -11.65 -32.92 19.84
CA ASP A 260 -10.64 -33.68 19.09
C ASP A 260 -10.87 -33.66 17.56
N PRO A 261 -12.11 -33.84 17.05
CA PRO A 261 -12.39 -33.69 15.61
C PRO A 261 -12.08 -32.28 15.08
N ALA A 262 -12.43 -31.23 15.81
CA ALA A 262 -12.14 -29.84 15.39
C ALA A 262 -10.63 -29.53 15.44
N VAL A 263 -9.89 -30.12 16.39
CA VAL A 263 -8.43 -30.07 16.44
C VAL A 263 -7.82 -30.81 15.25
N GLN A 264 -8.36 -31.97 14.85
CA GLN A 264 -7.90 -32.71 13.68
C GLN A 264 -8.12 -31.91 12.38
N LEU A 265 -9.29 -31.28 12.23
CA LEU A 265 -9.57 -30.37 11.11
C LEU A 265 -8.65 -29.14 11.12
N SER A 266 -8.37 -28.58 12.30
CA SER A 266 -7.38 -27.49 12.44
C SER A 266 -5.97 -27.94 12.02
N ARG A 267 -5.56 -29.16 12.39
CA ARG A 267 -4.26 -29.71 11.98
C ARG A 267 -4.12 -29.87 10.46
N SER A 268 -5.20 -30.21 9.75
CA SER A 268 -5.14 -30.36 8.29
C SER A 268 -5.04 -29.03 7.53
N LEU A 269 -5.34 -27.88 8.15
CA LEU A 269 -5.08 -26.54 7.57
C LEU A 269 -3.59 -26.16 7.60
N LEU A 270 -2.81 -26.71 8.54
CA LEU A 270 -1.42 -26.33 8.77
C LEU A 270 -0.52 -26.46 7.51
N PRO A 271 -0.60 -27.55 6.71
CA PRO A 271 0.17 -27.67 5.47
C PRO A 271 -0.23 -26.63 4.42
N ILE A 272 -1.51 -26.25 4.33
CA ILE A 272 -2.00 -25.24 3.38
C ILE A 272 -1.36 -23.89 3.70
N LEU A 273 -1.47 -23.41 4.95
CA LEU A 273 -0.83 -22.17 5.41
C LEU A 273 0.68 -22.17 5.14
N LYS A 274 1.36 -23.28 5.48
CA LYS A 274 2.82 -23.41 5.28
C LYS A 274 3.20 -23.36 3.81
N LEU A 275 2.46 -24.02 2.93
CA LEU A 275 2.73 -24.02 1.49
C LEU A 275 2.41 -22.67 0.85
N SER A 276 1.33 -22.00 1.25
CA SER A 276 1.00 -20.64 0.83
C SER A 276 2.12 -19.67 1.20
N ARG A 277 2.55 -19.66 2.48
CA ARG A 277 3.67 -18.84 2.93
C ARG A 277 4.98 -19.19 2.20
N LEU A 278 5.25 -20.48 2.00
CA LEU A 278 6.43 -20.93 1.25
C LEU A 278 6.43 -20.40 -0.18
N PHE A 279 5.27 -20.33 -0.83
CA PHE A 279 5.13 -19.82 -2.19
C PHE A 279 5.61 -18.38 -2.30
N PHE A 280 5.05 -17.48 -1.47
CA PHE A 280 5.44 -16.07 -1.48
C PHE A 280 6.90 -15.89 -1.06
N ASN A 281 7.36 -16.56 0.00
CA ASN A 281 8.76 -16.50 0.42
C ASN A 281 9.73 -16.96 -0.68
N LYS A 282 9.36 -17.98 -1.46
CA LYS A 282 10.19 -18.48 -2.55
C LYS A 282 10.35 -17.44 -3.66
N LEU A 283 9.23 -16.80 -4.01
CA LEU A 283 9.16 -15.85 -5.11
C LEU A 283 9.69 -14.45 -4.74
N SER A 284 9.54 -14.04 -3.48
CA SER A 284 10.14 -12.80 -2.95
C SER A 284 11.66 -12.94 -2.73
N ASN A 285 12.22 -14.14 -2.83
CA ASN A 285 13.66 -14.35 -2.72
C ASN A 285 14.39 -13.74 -3.93
N ARG A 286 15.55 -13.12 -3.66
CA ARG A 286 16.47 -12.54 -4.66
C ARG A 286 16.87 -13.48 -5.80
N ALA A 287 16.70 -14.79 -5.65
CA ALA A 287 16.91 -15.75 -6.74
C ALA A 287 15.92 -15.53 -7.90
N MET A 288 14.63 -15.34 -7.60
CA MET A 288 13.60 -15.02 -8.58
C MET A 288 13.53 -13.51 -8.81
N ASN A 289 13.65 -12.72 -7.74
CA ASN A 289 13.70 -11.26 -7.78
C ASN A 289 15.15 -10.76 -8.00
N ARG A 290 15.77 -11.15 -9.12
CA ARG A 290 17.03 -10.53 -9.56
C ARG A 290 16.66 -9.19 -10.22
N LYS A 291 17.40 -8.11 -9.90
CA LYS A 291 17.30 -6.75 -10.48
C LYS A 291 17.58 -6.67 -12.01
N ARG A 292 17.29 -7.72 -12.76
CA ARG A 292 17.56 -7.88 -14.20
C ARG A 292 16.29 -8.18 -15.00
N LEU A 293 15.12 -8.23 -14.37
CA LEU A 293 13.86 -8.34 -15.09
C LEU A 293 13.59 -7.05 -15.87
N SER A 294 12.97 -7.18 -17.04
CA SER A 294 12.55 -6.03 -17.82
C SER A 294 11.58 -5.17 -17.01
N LEU A 295 11.68 -3.84 -17.17
CA LEU A 295 10.78 -2.90 -16.50
C LEU A 295 9.30 -3.20 -16.80
N HIS A 296 9.05 -3.71 -18.01
CA HIS A 296 7.71 -4.03 -18.51
C HIS A 296 7.70 -5.47 -19.02
N SER A 297 6.63 -6.19 -18.71
CA SER A 297 6.27 -7.47 -19.29
C SER A 297 5.25 -7.28 -20.41
N GLU A 298 4.95 -8.34 -21.15
CA GLU A 298 3.81 -8.36 -22.08
C GLU A 298 2.47 -8.68 -21.38
N MET A 299 2.40 -8.56 -20.05
CA MET A 299 1.15 -8.71 -19.30
C MET A 299 0.23 -7.50 -19.51
N ARG A 300 -1.06 -7.77 -19.46
CA ARG A 300 -2.12 -6.77 -19.32
C ARG A 300 -2.23 -6.27 -17.89
N SER A 301 -2.85 -5.10 -17.69
CA SER A 301 -3.10 -4.58 -16.34
C SER A 301 -3.94 -5.53 -15.48
N ASP A 302 -5.01 -6.14 -16.01
CA ASP A 302 -5.84 -7.09 -15.24
C ASP A 302 -5.07 -8.32 -14.75
N GLN A 303 -4.11 -8.78 -15.55
CA GLN A 303 -3.22 -9.88 -15.17
C GLN A 303 -2.20 -9.45 -14.11
N LEU A 304 -1.71 -8.20 -14.17
CA LEU A 304 -0.83 -7.64 -13.14
C LEU A 304 -1.59 -7.45 -11.83
N ASP A 305 -2.82 -6.94 -11.87
CA ASP A 305 -3.71 -6.81 -10.71
C ASP A 305 -3.90 -8.17 -10.02
N THR A 306 -4.16 -9.22 -10.81
CA THR A 306 -4.31 -10.60 -10.31
C THR A 306 -3.11 -11.04 -9.46
N LEU A 307 -1.88 -10.72 -9.87
CA LEU A 307 -0.67 -11.05 -9.11
C LEU A 307 -0.40 -10.10 -7.94
N TYR A 308 -0.76 -8.83 -8.10
CA TYR A 308 -0.62 -7.81 -7.07
C TYR A 308 -1.52 -8.09 -5.87
N GLU A 309 -2.77 -8.44 -6.12
CA GLU A 309 -3.77 -8.76 -5.09
C GLU A 309 -3.62 -10.18 -4.51
N LEU A 310 -2.88 -11.05 -5.18
CA LEU A 310 -2.74 -12.48 -4.86
C LEU A 310 -2.46 -12.73 -3.37
N ALA A 311 -1.45 -12.06 -2.81
CA ALA A 311 -1.03 -12.32 -1.44
C ALA A 311 -2.10 -11.88 -0.42
N GLY A 312 -2.80 -10.78 -0.69
CA GLY A 312 -3.87 -10.28 0.16
C GLY A 312 -5.11 -11.18 0.10
N ASN A 313 -5.51 -11.57 -1.11
CA ASN A 313 -6.61 -12.52 -1.31
C ASN A 313 -6.32 -13.85 -0.61
N VAL A 314 -5.12 -14.41 -0.80
CA VAL A 314 -4.71 -15.64 -0.11
C VAL A 314 -4.69 -15.47 1.40
N ASN A 315 -4.17 -14.35 1.93
CA ASN A 315 -4.18 -14.10 3.38
C ASN A 315 -5.62 -14.05 3.92
N CYS A 316 -6.50 -13.27 3.27
CA CYS A 316 -7.91 -13.16 3.64
C CYS A 316 -8.61 -14.53 3.69
N GLU A 317 -8.46 -15.35 2.64
CA GLU A 317 -9.08 -16.68 2.60
C GLU A 317 -8.52 -17.59 3.71
N LEU A 318 -7.21 -17.56 3.98
CA LEU A 318 -6.61 -18.34 5.06
C LEU A 318 -7.10 -17.91 6.44
N SER A 319 -7.19 -16.60 6.68
CA SER A 319 -7.78 -16.01 7.87
C SER A 319 -9.26 -16.36 8.01
N GLU A 320 -10.02 -16.41 6.91
CA GLU A 320 -11.43 -16.81 6.91
C GLU A 320 -11.59 -18.27 7.35
N VAL A 321 -10.83 -19.21 6.75
CA VAL A 321 -10.88 -20.62 7.18
C VAL A 321 -10.49 -20.76 8.64
N LEU A 322 -9.39 -20.13 9.06
CA LEU A 322 -8.95 -20.18 10.45
C LEU A 322 -10.05 -19.71 11.41
N ASN A 323 -10.73 -18.61 11.10
CA ASN A 323 -11.83 -18.10 11.91
C ASN A 323 -13.03 -19.06 11.96
N LEU A 324 -13.37 -19.73 10.84
CA LEU A 324 -14.39 -20.77 10.84
C LEU A 324 -14.03 -21.91 11.80
N LEU A 325 -12.77 -22.37 11.77
CA LEU A 325 -12.29 -23.48 12.60
C LEU A 325 -12.33 -23.16 14.10
N ARG A 326 -12.12 -21.90 14.48
CA ARG A 326 -12.23 -21.45 15.90
C ARG A 326 -13.64 -21.63 16.46
N THR A 327 -14.65 -21.61 15.60
CA THR A 327 -16.05 -21.74 16.01
C THR A 327 -16.68 -23.06 15.59
N ALA A 328 -15.88 -24.01 15.08
CA ALA A 328 -16.37 -25.26 14.50
C ALA A 328 -17.26 -26.07 15.48
N ASP A 329 -16.90 -26.11 16.76
CA ASP A 329 -17.69 -26.82 17.79
C ASP A 329 -19.01 -26.13 18.18
N ARG A 330 -19.20 -24.86 17.77
CA ARG A 330 -20.34 -24.04 18.20
C ARG A 330 -21.32 -23.72 17.09
N SER A 331 -20.99 -24.02 15.84
CA SER A 331 -21.99 -24.00 14.79
C SER A 331 -22.96 -25.15 15.04
N ASP A 332 -24.23 -24.83 15.34
CA ASP A 332 -25.33 -25.78 15.51
C ASP A 332 -25.51 -26.62 14.23
N GLY A 333 -24.66 -27.63 14.06
CA GLY A 333 -24.74 -28.69 13.06
C GLY A 333 -24.70 -28.27 11.59
N ARG A 334 -23.66 -28.74 10.90
CA ARG A 334 -23.55 -28.94 9.43
C ARG A 334 -23.34 -27.69 8.59
N SER A 335 -22.06 -27.34 8.38
CA SER A 335 -21.61 -26.61 7.18
C SER A 335 -20.08 -26.49 7.09
N ALA A 336 -19.30 -27.20 7.91
CA ALA A 336 -17.85 -27.02 7.91
C ALA A 336 -17.28 -27.41 6.55
N ARG A 337 -17.68 -28.56 5.99
CA ARG A 337 -17.22 -28.99 4.67
C ARG A 337 -17.66 -28.05 3.55
N PRO A 338 -18.93 -27.67 3.37
CA PRO A 338 -19.31 -26.72 2.31
C PRO A 338 -18.57 -25.37 2.41
N ALA A 339 -18.46 -24.80 3.61
CA ALA A 339 -17.78 -23.52 3.82
C ALA A 339 -16.27 -23.62 3.58
N CYS A 340 -15.62 -24.64 4.14
CA CYS A 340 -14.20 -24.93 3.95
C CYS A 340 -13.89 -25.17 2.48
N THR A 341 -14.68 -26.02 1.80
CA THR A 341 -14.50 -26.36 0.38
C THR A 341 -14.53 -25.11 -0.49
N ARG A 342 -15.53 -24.24 -0.29
CA ARG A 342 -15.64 -22.99 -1.04
C ARG A 342 -14.36 -22.16 -0.95
N ILE A 343 -13.86 -21.97 0.27
CA ILE A 343 -12.69 -21.13 0.52
C ILE A 343 -11.41 -21.76 -0.05
N VAL A 344 -11.17 -23.04 0.23
CA VAL A 344 -9.92 -23.69 -0.24
C VAL A 344 -9.89 -23.88 -1.75
N THR A 345 -11.04 -23.99 -2.41
CA THR A 345 -11.13 -23.96 -3.88
C THR A 345 -10.86 -22.55 -4.44
N ALA A 346 -11.32 -21.49 -3.78
CA ALA A 346 -10.94 -20.12 -4.16
C ALA A 346 -9.42 -19.91 -4.03
N LEU A 347 -8.84 -20.37 -2.91
CA LEU A 347 -7.40 -20.38 -2.66
C LEU A 347 -6.61 -21.11 -3.76
N GLU A 348 -7.04 -22.31 -4.14
CA GLU A 348 -6.44 -23.08 -5.23
C GLU A 348 -6.52 -22.34 -6.57
N ALA A 349 -7.68 -21.78 -6.92
CA ALA A 349 -7.88 -21.00 -8.15
C ALA A 349 -6.96 -19.76 -8.21
N HIS A 350 -6.76 -19.07 -7.09
CA HIS A 350 -5.81 -17.95 -7.01
C HIS A 350 -4.39 -18.38 -7.35
N PHE A 351 -3.93 -19.51 -6.80
CA PHE A 351 -2.60 -20.03 -7.09
C PHE A 351 -2.47 -20.58 -8.51
N GLU A 352 -3.49 -21.24 -9.06
CA GLU A 352 -3.48 -21.72 -10.45
C GLU A 352 -3.34 -20.56 -11.44
N SER A 353 -4.15 -19.51 -11.25
CA SER A 353 -4.06 -18.29 -12.05
C SER A 353 -2.68 -17.64 -11.94
N ALA A 354 -2.16 -17.50 -10.71
CA ALA A 354 -0.84 -16.93 -10.48
C ALA A 354 0.28 -17.75 -11.12
N LEU A 355 0.25 -19.08 -10.95
CA LEU A 355 1.22 -19.99 -11.55
C LEU A 355 1.21 -19.82 -13.07
N LEU A 356 0.05 -19.82 -13.71
CA LEU A 356 -0.05 -19.61 -15.16
C LEU A 356 0.63 -18.32 -15.61
N LEU A 357 0.32 -17.20 -14.94
CA LEU A 357 0.88 -15.89 -15.26
C LEU A 357 2.39 -15.82 -15.03
N LEU A 358 2.88 -16.36 -13.90
CA LEU A 358 4.30 -16.42 -13.56
C LEU A 358 5.08 -17.25 -14.59
N HIS A 359 4.55 -18.40 -15.01
CA HIS A 359 5.19 -19.25 -16.02
C HIS A 359 5.22 -18.60 -17.40
N LEU A 360 4.15 -17.91 -17.78
CA LEU A 360 4.02 -17.34 -19.12
C LEU A 360 4.84 -16.06 -19.28
N TYR A 361 4.86 -15.20 -18.27
CA TYR A 361 5.37 -13.84 -18.42
C TYR A 361 6.66 -13.55 -17.66
N PHE A 362 6.84 -14.07 -16.45
CA PHE A 362 8.00 -13.72 -15.62
C PHE A 362 9.13 -14.73 -15.71
N LEU A 363 8.80 -16.03 -15.72
CA LEU A 363 9.80 -17.09 -15.79
C LEU A 363 10.69 -17.02 -17.05
N PRO A 364 10.17 -16.72 -18.26
CA PRO A 364 11.00 -16.57 -19.45
C PRO A 364 11.95 -15.38 -19.42
N LEU A 365 11.67 -14.37 -18.58
CA LEU A 365 12.49 -13.16 -18.44
C LEU A 365 13.72 -13.38 -17.54
N ILE A 366 13.79 -14.50 -16.82
CA ILE A 366 14.92 -14.82 -15.95
C ILE A 366 16.01 -15.50 -16.80
N PRO A 367 17.20 -14.88 -16.99
CA PRO A 367 18.27 -15.51 -17.76
C PRO A 367 18.86 -16.68 -16.98
N ASP A 368 19.11 -17.79 -17.66
CA ASP A 368 19.95 -18.85 -17.11
C ASP A 368 21.36 -18.28 -16.88
N THR A 369 21.84 -18.33 -15.63
CA THR A 369 23.22 -17.96 -15.30
C THR A 369 24.11 -19.17 -15.46
N ASP A 370 25.34 -18.96 -15.97
CA ASP A 370 26.36 -20.01 -16.10
C ASP A 370 26.48 -20.82 -14.79
N GLY A 371 26.03 -22.08 -14.82
CA GLY A 371 26.08 -23.01 -13.68
C GLY A 371 24.78 -23.25 -12.91
N PHE A 372 23.68 -22.52 -13.17
CA PHE A 372 22.38 -22.79 -12.54
C PHE A 372 21.20 -22.55 -13.50
N PRO A 373 20.53 -23.62 -14.01
CA PRO A 373 19.41 -23.51 -14.93
C PRO A 373 18.15 -23.08 -14.19
N ILE A 374 18.04 -21.78 -13.93
CA ILE A 374 17.05 -21.19 -13.04
C ILE A 374 15.63 -21.38 -13.56
N GLN A 375 15.43 -21.32 -14.87
CA GLN A 375 14.11 -21.55 -15.45
C GLN A 375 13.64 -22.97 -15.22
N THR A 376 14.50 -23.96 -15.52
CA THR A 376 14.20 -25.38 -15.31
C THR A 376 13.95 -25.67 -13.84
N TYR A 377 14.75 -25.06 -12.95
CA TYR A 377 14.56 -25.17 -11.51
C TYR A 377 13.17 -24.69 -11.07
N PHE A 378 12.77 -23.49 -11.47
CA PHE A 378 11.47 -22.94 -11.07
C PHE A 378 10.30 -23.67 -11.73
N LYS A 379 10.42 -24.14 -12.99
CA LYS A 379 9.39 -25.01 -13.60
C LYS A 379 9.16 -26.27 -12.78
N ALA A 380 10.24 -26.97 -12.40
CA ALA A 380 10.16 -28.18 -11.59
C ALA A 380 9.61 -27.90 -10.18
N TRP A 381 10.04 -26.79 -9.57
CA TRP A 381 9.57 -26.37 -8.26
C TRP A 381 8.08 -26.01 -8.29
N PHE A 382 7.62 -25.26 -9.29
CA PHE A 382 6.21 -24.91 -9.45
C PHE A 382 5.33 -26.15 -9.65
N ALA A 383 5.75 -27.09 -10.49
CA ALA A 383 5.02 -28.34 -10.68
C ALA A 383 4.92 -29.14 -9.37
N THR A 384 6.03 -29.27 -8.66
CA THR A 384 6.09 -29.98 -7.37
C THR A 384 5.19 -29.30 -6.33
N TRP A 385 5.28 -27.97 -6.21
CA TRP A 385 4.49 -27.19 -5.28
C TRP A 385 3.00 -27.31 -5.59
N HIS A 386 2.59 -27.19 -6.85
CA HIS A 386 1.18 -27.31 -7.27
C HIS A 386 0.61 -28.69 -6.95
N THR A 387 1.35 -29.77 -7.25
CA THR A 387 0.92 -31.14 -6.87
C THR A 387 0.79 -31.30 -5.35
N GLN A 388 1.75 -30.79 -4.58
CA GLN A 388 1.69 -30.84 -3.12
C GLN A 388 0.52 -30.02 -2.58
N PHE A 389 0.24 -28.87 -3.18
CA PHE A 389 -0.84 -27.99 -2.78
C PHE A 389 -2.20 -28.66 -2.99
N GLY A 390 -2.47 -29.19 -4.19
CA GLY A 390 -3.72 -29.91 -4.47
C GLY A 390 -3.94 -31.11 -3.54
N LEU A 391 -2.87 -31.85 -3.19
CA LEU A 391 -2.96 -32.95 -2.22
C LEU A 391 -3.37 -32.47 -0.81
N VAL A 392 -2.81 -31.35 -0.33
CA VAL A 392 -3.19 -30.84 1.00
C VAL A 392 -4.59 -30.23 1.02
N ILE A 393 -5.04 -29.65 -0.10
CA ILE A 393 -6.41 -29.15 -0.27
C ILE A 393 -7.40 -30.32 -0.20
N GLN A 394 -7.14 -31.40 -0.95
CA GLN A 394 -8.00 -32.58 -0.92
C GLN A 394 -8.05 -33.21 0.49
N ASN A 395 -6.90 -33.39 1.13
CA ASN A 395 -6.84 -33.93 2.50
C ASN A 395 -7.62 -33.06 3.50
N PHE A 396 -7.57 -31.73 3.35
CA PHE A 396 -8.34 -30.82 4.20
C PHE A 396 -9.86 -30.96 3.97
N ILE A 397 -10.31 -31.04 2.72
CA ILE A 397 -11.73 -31.25 2.37
C ILE A 397 -12.23 -32.60 2.91
N ASP A 398 -11.44 -33.66 2.76
CA ASP A 398 -11.80 -34.98 3.28
C ASP A 398 -11.90 -34.97 4.81
N THR A 399 -10.97 -34.30 5.49
CA THR A 399 -11.02 -34.12 6.94
C THR A 399 -12.25 -33.31 7.38
N ALA A 400 -12.64 -32.28 6.62
CA ALA A 400 -13.84 -31.51 6.89
C ALA A 400 -15.12 -32.35 6.72
N GLY A 401 -15.12 -33.30 5.77
CA GLY A 401 -16.20 -34.27 5.62
C GLY A 401 -16.33 -35.22 6.80
N LEU A 402 -15.21 -35.75 7.29
CA LEU A 402 -15.19 -36.59 8.51
C LEU A 402 -15.67 -35.81 9.73
N PHE A 403 -15.27 -34.54 9.87
CA PHE A 403 -15.73 -33.68 10.95
C PHE A 403 -17.26 -33.50 10.93
N ASP A 404 -17.85 -33.24 9.76
CA ASP A 404 -19.31 -33.13 9.62
C ASP A 404 -20.02 -34.47 9.88
N GLU A 405 -19.38 -35.61 9.63
CA GLU A 405 -19.92 -36.96 9.91
C GLU A 405 -19.86 -37.32 11.40
N ASP A 406 -18.76 -36.99 12.10
CA ASP A 406 -18.58 -37.24 13.54
C ASP A 406 -19.49 -36.34 14.41
N ALA A 407 -20.00 -35.25 13.84
CA ALA A 407 -20.93 -34.32 14.49
C ALA A 407 -22.41 -34.72 14.36
N LEU A 408 -22.72 -35.81 13.65
CA LEU A 408 -24.07 -36.41 13.48
C LEU A 408 -24.36 -37.47 14.54
#